data_AF-A0A7E4ZTX9-F1
#
_entry.id   AF-A0A7E4ZTX9-F1
#
_cell.length_a   1.000
_cell.length_b   1.000
_cell.length_c   1.000
_cell.angle_alpha   90.00
_cell.angle_beta   90.00
_cell.angle_gamma   90.00
#
_symmetry.space_group_name_H-M   'P 1'
#
loop_
_entity.id
_entity.type
_entity.pdbx_description
1 polymer ?
#
loop_
_entity_poly.entity_id
_entity_poly.type
_entity_poly.pdbx_seq_one_letter_code
_entity_poly.pdbx_strand_id
1 'polypeptide(L)'
;MFQSVAFLLLAVSFVAINAQSSTEQPGVLRCQFTNGTMMPSATVCQDTIGSCSTIFGAPVTTTSTSRPSRCDLDDLQDMASQCARTCGICCEQPAYDCVDPVASPINCAANTRYCRNSNWTDVMAQYCPATCGLCVNGTCSDNVAGCSSMVALCENINWYTWMQTNCARSCGTCTTSSSVTTTSSTSCSNIASNCAANVALCNNSVYYSLMTTNCAATCGRCSSSTTCTNSNANCATWASNGFCSSSFYTTAQKRSYCASSCGLC
;
A
#
# COMPACT_ATOMS: atom_id res chain seq x y z
N MET A 1 -17.52 -35.55 -77.91
CA MET A 1 -18.10 -35.85 -76.58
C MET A 1 -16.97 -35.72 -75.57
N PHE A 2 -16.57 -34.51 -75.15
CA PHE A 2 -17.14 -33.69 -74.07
C PHE A 2 -17.20 -34.39 -72.70
N GLN A 3 -16.35 -33.91 -71.77
CA GLN A 3 -16.51 -33.86 -70.30
C GLN A 3 -16.40 -35.21 -69.54
N SER A 4 -15.70 -35.37 -68.41
CA SER A 4 -15.40 -34.44 -67.31
C SER A 4 -14.14 -34.87 -66.54
N VAL A 5 -13.18 -33.97 -66.36
CA VAL A 5 -12.11 -34.10 -65.36
C VAL A 5 -12.66 -33.58 -64.04
N ALA A 6 -12.93 -34.47 -63.09
CA ALA A 6 -13.33 -34.09 -61.73
C ALA A 6 -12.07 -33.69 -60.94
N PHE A 7 -11.75 -32.40 -60.95
CA PHE A 7 -10.79 -31.81 -60.02
C PHE A 7 -11.39 -31.83 -58.61
N LEU A 8 -10.89 -32.72 -57.75
CA LEU A 8 -11.15 -32.68 -56.32
C LEU A 8 -10.37 -31.48 -55.74
N LEU A 9 -11.02 -30.31 -55.67
CA LEU A 9 -10.55 -29.16 -54.91
C LEU A 9 -10.68 -29.48 -53.42
N LEU A 10 -9.59 -29.92 -52.79
CA LEU A 10 -9.44 -29.83 -51.33
C LEU A 10 -9.35 -28.35 -50.98
N ALA A 11 -10.47 -27.81 -50.49
CA ALA A 11 -10.55 -26.48 -49.93
C ALA A 11 -9.63 -26.42 -48.70
N VAL A 12 -8.45 -25.83 -48.85
CA VAL A 12 -7.63 -25.39 -47.72
C VAL A 12 -8.41 -24.25 -47.08
N SER A 13 -9.04 -24.55 -45.95
CA SER A 13 -9.65 -23.53 -45.08
C SER A 13 -8.54 -22.58 -44.64
N PHE A 14 -8.46 -21.43 -45.30
CA PHE A 14 -7.78 -20.26 -44.74
C PHE A 14 -8.49 -19.92 -43.45
N VAL A 15 -7.91 -20.32 -42.31
CA VAL A 15 -8.19 -19.66 -41.04
C VAL A 15 -7.67 -18.25 -41.24
N ALA A 16 -8.57 -17.32 -41.55
CA ALA A 16 -8.32 -15.91 -41.37
C ALA A 16 -7.94 -15.75 -39.90
N ILE A 17 -6.64 -15.59 -39.64
CA ILE A 17 -6.17 -15.06 -38.38
C ILE A 17 -6.82 -13.69 -38.32
N ASN A 18 -7.88 -13.56 -37.52
CA ASN A 18 -8.36 -12.27 -37.07
C ASN A 18 -7.18 -11.64 -36.35
N ALA A 19 -6.40 -10.84 -37.08
CA ALA A 19 -5.64 -9.77 -36.47
C ALA A 19 -6.66 -9.02 -35.63
N GLN A 20 -6.57 -9.16 -34.31
CA GLN A 20 -7.26 -8.27 -33.41
C GLN A 20 -6.68 -6.90 -33.74
N SER A 21 -7.42 -6.19 -34.58
CA SER A 21 -7.37 -4.75 -34.68
C SER A 21 -7.68 -4.26 -33.27
N SER A 22 -6.63 -4.10 -32.47
CA SER A 22 -6.66 -3.17 -31.36
C SER A 22 -7.06 -1.86 -31.98
N THR A 23 -8.30 -1.48 -31.72
CA THR A 23 -8.86 -0.18 -32.08
C THR A 23 -7.86 0.88 -31.65
N GLU A 24 -7.08 1.37 -32.61
CA GLU A 24 -6.21 2.52 -32.47
C GLU A 24 -7.14 3.71 -32.25
N GLN A 25 -7.38 4.04 -30.99
CA GLN A 25 -8.06 5.27 -30.62
C GLN A 25 -7.17 6.43 -31.08
N PRO A 26 -7.71 7.39 -31.86
CA PRO A 26 -6.94 8.55 -32.26
C PRO A 26 -6.64 9.40 -31.01
N GLY A 27 -5.36 9.43 -30.61
CA GLY A 27 -4.79 10.47 -29.76
C GLY A 27 -5.11 10.40 -28.27
N VAL A 28 -4.98 9.24 -27.61
CA VAL A 28 -4.83 9.23 -26.14
C VAL A 28 -3.47 9.85 -25.81
N LEU A 29 -3.46 11.12 -25.41
CA LEU A 29 -2.25 11.85 -25.02
C LEU A 29 -1.62 11.18 -23.77
N ARG A 30 -0.66 10.28 -24.00
CA ARG A 30 0.04 9.49 -22.95
C ARG A 30 0.79 10.41 -21.99
N CYS A 31 0.47 10.35 -20.69
CA CYS A 31 1.05 11.22 -19.65
C CYS A 31 0.96 12.74 -19.92
N GLN A 32 -0.08 13.15 -20.65
CA GLN A 32 -0.29 14.54 -21.06
C GLN A 32 -1.72 14.98 -20.69
N PHE A 33 -1.88 16.26 -20.42
CA PHE A 33 -3.20 16.88 -20.30
C PHE A 33 -3.85 17.01 -21.68
N THR A 34 -5.16 17.25 -21.73
CA THR A 34 -5.93 17.45 -22.96
C THR A 34 -5.46 18.63 -23.83
N ASN A 35 -4.67 19.54 -23.26
CA ASN A 35 -4.06 20.67 -23.97
C ASN A 35 -2.69 20.33 -24.61
N GLY A 36 -2.22 19.09 -24.50
CA GLY A 36 -0.92 18.63 -25.02
C GLY A 36 0.28 18.85 -24.10
N THR A 37 0.09 19.52 -22.95
CA THR A 37 1.16 19.76 -21.97
C THR A 37 1.43 18.48 -21.17
N MET A 38 2.71 18.17 -20.93
CA MET A 38 3.12 17.03 -20.10
C MET A 38 2.67 17.19 -18.65
N MET A 39 2.10 16.12 -18.08
CA MET A 39 1.69 16.10 -16.67
C MET A 39 2.94 16.11 -15.75
N PRO A 40 2.88 16.67 -14.53
CA PRO A 40 4.01 16.59 -13.60
C PRO A 40 4.49 15.15 -13.37
N SER A 41 3.54 14.22 -13.19
CA SER A 41 3.82 12.79 -13.05
C SER A 41 4.52 12.17 -14.26
N ALA A 42 4.55 12.81 -15.43
CA ALA A 42 5.24 12.33 -16.63
C ALA A 42 6.76 12.46 -16.53
N THR A 43 7.28 13.38 -15.71
CA THR A 43 8.71 13.77 -15.69
C THR A 43 9.36 13.66 -14.31
N VAL A 44 8.58 13.29 -13.28
CA VAL A 44 9.08 13.24 -11.91
C VAL A 44 10.01 12.05 -11.68
N CYS A 45 9.87 10.90 -12.35
CA CYS A 45 10.72 9.71 -12.13
C CYS A 45 12.17 9.91 -12.62
N GLN A 46 13.03 8.91 -12.38
CA GLN A 46 14.39 8.86 -12.93
C GLN A 46 14.46 7.82 -14.03
N ASP A 47 15.37 8.04 -14.97
CA ASP A 47 15.81 6.98 -15.88
C ASP A 47 16.64 5.95 -15.10
N THR A 48 16.44 4.68 -15.43
CA THR A 48 17.16 3.55 -14.83
C THR A 48 18.47 3.25 -15.55
N ILE A 49 18.62 3.72 -16.79
CA ILE A 49 19.85 3.60 -17.59
C ILE A 49 20.39 4.99 -17.96
N GLY A 50 21.71 5.15 -18.05
CA GLY A 50 22.34 6.44 -18.34
C GLY A 50 22.35 6.84 -19.83
N SER A 51 22.10 5.89 -20.74
CA SER A 51 22.18 6.10 -22.20
C SER A 51 20.89 6.66 -22.83
N CYS A 52 19.91 7.07 -22.02
CA CYS A 52 18.63 7.52 -22.55
C CYS A 52 18.75 8.72 -23.49
N SER A 53 19.65 9.65 -23.19
CA SER A 53 19.82 10.85 -24.00
C SER A 53 20.44 10.60 -25.38
N THR A 54 21.22 9.53 -25.55
CA THR A 54 21.80 9.15 -26.86
C THR A 54 20.82 8.35 -27.70
N ILE A 55 19.92 7.62 -27.06
CA ILE A 55 18.97 6.72 -27.73
C ILE A 55 17.70 7.48 -28.16
N PHE A 56 17.13 8.27 -27.24
CA PHE A 56 15.86 8.96 -27.39
C PHE A 56 16.00 10.48 -27.54
N GLY A 57 17.18 11.05 -27.26
CA GLY A 57 17.43 12.49 -27.38
C GLY A 57 17.24 13.25 -26.07
N ALA A 58 16.99 14.56 -26.17
CA ALA A 58 16.83 15.39 -24.99
C ALA A 58 15.64 14.95 -24.12
N PRO A 59 15.77 14.93 -22.78
CA PRO A 59 14.70 14.51 -21.90
C PRO A 59 13.51 15.47 -21.96
N VAL A 60 12.30 14.89 -21.91
CA VAL A 60 11.05 15.63 -21.84
C VAL A 60 10.95 16.41 -20.52
N THR A 61 10.38 17.61 -20.61
CA THR A 61 10.09 18.49 -19.46
C THR A 61 8.59 18.80 -19.42
N THR A 62 8.10 19.38 -18.33
CA THR A 62 6.69 19.80 -18.20
C THR A 62 6.29 20.87 -19.22
N THR A 63 7.25 21.56 -19.83
CA THR A 63 7.01 22.56 -20.90
C THR A 63 7.13 21.97 -22.30
N SER A 64 7.53 20.71 -22.43
CA SER A 64 7.62 20.04 -23.72
C SER A 64 6.21 19.78 -24.25
N THR A 65 5.97 20.17 -25.50
CA THR A 65 4.70 19.97 -26.21
C THR A 65 4.59 18.59 -26.87
N SER A 66 5.71 17.89 -27.02
CA SER A 66 5.78 16.57 -27.65
C SER A 66 6.89 15.71 -27.08
N ARG A 67 6.72 14.40 -27.23
CA ARG A 67 7.68 13.36 -26.87
C ARG A 67 8.58 13.04 -28.07
N PRO A 68 9.83 12.59 -27.86
CA PRO A 68 10.63 12.04 -28.95
C PRO A 68 9.91 10.85 -29.61
N SER A 69 9.75 10.86 -30.93
CA SER A 69 9.00 9.83 -31.66
C SER A 69 9.52 8.40 -31.43
N ARG A 70 10.80 8.26 -31.07
CA ARG A 70 11.41 6.98 -30.74
C ARG A 70 10.85 6.33 -29.47
N CYS A 71 10.29 7.12 -28.56
CA CYS A 71 9.68 6.62 -27.33
C CYS A 71 8.29 6.00 -27.55
N ASP A 72 7.70 6.19 -28.72
CA ASP A 72 6.40 5.62 -29.10
C ASP A 72 6.56 4.42 -30.06
N LEU A 73 7.80 3.97 -30.32
CA LEU A 73 8.06 2.76 -31.10
C LEU A 73 7.92 1.52 -30.20
N ASP A 74 7.07 0.58 -30.60
CA ASP A 74 6.81 -0.66 -29.87
C ASP A 74 8.08 -1.50 -29.63
N ASP A 75 8.98 -1.57 -30.63
CA ASP A 75 10.26 -2.30 -30.52
C ASP A 75 11.19 -1.73 -29.44
N LEU A 76 10.98 -0.49 -29.01
CA LEU A 76 11.79 0.19 -28.00
C LEU A 76 11.06 0.36 -26.68
N GLN A 77 9.88 -0.23 -26.50
CA GLN A 77 9.00 0.00 -25.36
C GLN A 77 9.63 -0.35 -24.00
N ASP A 78 10.38 -1.46 -23.93
CA ASP A 78 11.12 -1.85 -22.71
C ASP A 78 12.22 -0.83 -22.35
N MET A 79 12.89 -0.30 -23.37
CA MET A 79 13.97 0.66 -23.19
C MET A 79 13.42 2.07 -22.92
N ALA A 80 12.27 2.41 -23.51
CA ALA A 80 11.52 3.61 -23.20
C ALA A 80 11.03 3.59 -21.74
N SER A 81 10.61 2.42 -21.25
CA SER A 81 10.23 2.23 -19.84
C SER A 81 11.41 2.39 -18.88
N GLN A 82 12.59 1.90 -19.26
CA GLN A 82 13.83 2.16 -18.53
C GLN A 82 14.27 3.62 -18.61
N CYS A 83 13.89 4.33 -19.68
CA CYS A 83 14.11 5.74 -19.94
C CYS A 83 12.85 6.60 -19.69
N ALA A 84 12.04 6.24 -18.70
CA ALA A 84 10.72 6.83 -18.50
C ALA A 84 10.75 8.34 -18.28
N ARG A 85 11.81 8.90 -17.69
CA ARG A 85 11.96 10.35 -17.53
C ARG A 85 12.29 11.01 -18.86
N THR A 86 13.25 10.46 -19.60
CA THR A 86 13.63 10.98 -20.93
C THR A 86 12.46 10.94 -21.88
N CYS A 87 11.70 9.85 -21.87
CA CYS A 87 10.51 9.68 -22.68
C CYS A 87 9.26 10.38 -22.12
N GLY A 88 9.27 10.90 -20.90
CA GLY A 88 8.08 11.53 -20.32
C GLY A 88 6.91 10.55 -20.15
N ILE A 89 7.21 9.30 -19.77
CA ILE A 89 6.23 8.22 -19.53
C ILE A 89 6.27 7.74 -18.07
N CYS A 90 6.79 8.55 -17.15
CA CYS A 90 6.83 8.18 -15.73
C CYS A 90 5.45 7.80 -15.18
N CYS A 91 4.35 8.39 -15.69
CA CYS A 91 3.00 8.09 -15.22
C CYS A 91 2.51 6.67 -15.54
N GLU A 92 3.19 5.94 -16.43
CA GLU A 92 2.86 4.56 -16.80
C GLU A 92 3.58 3.54 -15.91
N GLN A 93 4.52 4.00 -15.09
CA GLN A 93 5.22 3.12 -14.17
C GLN A 93 4.27 2.66 -13.05
N PRO A 94 4.38 1.42 -12.55
CA PRO A 94 3.56 0.93 -11.44
C PRO A 94 3.63 1.82 -10.18
N ALA A 95 4.75 2.52 -10.01
CA ALA A 95 4.95 3.48 -8.93
C ALA A 95 3.96 4.67 -8.94
N TYR A 96 3.30 4.92 -10.08
CA TYR A 96 2.35 6.01 -10.33
C TYR A 96 0.90 5.51 -10.44
N ASP A 97 0.64 4.21 -10.22
CA ASP A 97 -0.68 3.58 -10.32
C ASP A 97 -1.60 3.89 -9.11
N CYS A 98 -1.90 5.18 -8.96
CA CYS A 98 -2.84 5.70 -7.99
C CYS A 98 -3.32 7.11 -8.40
N VAL A 99 -4.18 7.70 -7.57
CA VAL A 99 -4.65 9.09 -7.74
C VAL A 99 -4.26 9.92 -6.53
N ASP A 100 -3.95 11.20 -6.76
CA ASP A 100 -3.71 12.13 -5.66
C ASP A 100 -5.03 12.49 -4.96
N PRO A 101 -5.06 12.59 -3.61
CA PRO A 101 -6.25 13.01 -2.89
C PRO A 101 -6.75 14.40 -3.33
N VAL A 102 -8.04 14.50 -3.62
CA VAL A 102 -8.69 15.76 -4.07
C VAL A 102 -8.70 16.89 -3.03
N ALA A 103 -8.47 16.56 -1.75
CA ALA A 103 -8.43 17.51 -0.62
C ALA A 103 -7.02 17.61 0.00
N SER A 104 -5.98 17.56 -0.83
CA SER A 104 -4.61 17.74 -0.38
C SER A 104 -4.33 19.22 -0.03
N PRO A 105 -3.73 19.53 1.15
CA PRO A 105 -3.26 20.88 1.45
C PRO A 105 -2.02 21.27 0.62
N ILE A 106 -1.46 20.33 -0.16
CA ILE A 106 -0.24 20.50 -0.93
C ILE A 106 -0.58 20.57 -2.42
N ASN A 107 -0.12 21.62 -3.08
CA ASN A 107 -0.12 21.66 -4.54
C ASN A 107 0.97 20.72 -5.08
N CYS A 108 0.58 19.49 -5.44
CA CYS A 108 1.49 18.44 -5.89
C CYS A 108 2.30 18.84 -7.12
N ALA A 109 1.68 19.51 -8.09
CA ALA A 109 2.34 19.97 -9.32
C ALA A 109 3.45 21.00 -9.04
N ALA A 110 3.25 21.91 -8.08
CA ALA A 110 4.22 22.93 -7.72
C ALA A 110 5.34 22.42 -6.79
N ASN A 111 5.13 21.28 -6.12
CA ASN A 111 5.99 20.77 -5.06
C ASN A 111 6.68 19.45 -5.40
N THR A 112 6.82 19.15 -6.69
CA THR A 112 7.49 17.93 -7.21
C THR A 112 8.92 17.74 -6.73
N ARG A 113 9.63 18.82 -6.34
CA ARG A 113 10.97 18.75 -5.74
C ARG A 113 11.01 17.94 -4.44
N TYR A 114 9.91 17.91 -3.68
CA TYR A 114 9.84 17.18 -2.41
C TYR A 114 9.60 15.68 -2.59
N CYS A 115 9.19 15.23 -3.78
CA CYS A 115 9.01 13.80 -4.08
C CYS A 115 10.29 12.98 -3.86
N ARG A 116 11.46 13.60 -3.97
CA ARG A 116 12.78 12.98 -3.76
C ARG A 116 13.46 13.36 -2.44
N ASN A 117 12.83 14.20 -1.64
CA ASN A 117 13.42 14.67 -0.40
C ASN A 117 13.08 13.69 0.72
N SER A 118 14.09 13.07 1.34
CA SER A 118 13.91 12.07 2.41
C SER A 118 13.07 12.57 3.59
N ASN A 119 13.09 13.88 3.89
CA ASN A 119 12.33 14.45 5.00
C ASN A 119 10.84 14.66 4.66
N TRP A 120 10.50 14.68 3.36
CA TRP A 120 9.14 14.95 2.88
C TRP A 120 8.55 13.78 2.09
N THR A 121 9.30 12.71 1.85
CA THR A 121 8.82 11.54 1.09
C THR A 121 7.53 10.98 1.68
N ASP A 122 7.41 10.86 3.00
CA ASP A 122 6.19 10.34 3.65
C ASP A 122 4.98 11.26 3.44
N VAL A 123 5.20 12.57 3.62
CA VAL A 123 4.15 13.59 3.40
C VAL A 123 3.71 13.60 1.94
N MET A 124 4.67 13.54 1.01
CA MET A 124 4.37 13.51 -0.42
C MET A 124 3.73 12.18 -0.84
N ALA A 125 4.05 11.07 -0.20
CA ALA A 125 3.39 9.80 -0.45
C ALA A 125 1.96 9.77 0.10
N GLN A 126 1.67 10.54 1.15
CA GLN A 126 0.30 10.65 1.65
C GLN A 126 -0.57 11.57 0.78
N TYR A 127 -0.04 12.72 0.41
CA TYR A 127 -0.83 13.81 -0.19
C TYR A 127 -0.64 13.97 -1.70
N CYS A 128 0.43 13.39 -2.27
CA CYS A 128 0.80 13.47 -3.67
C CYS A 128 1.37 12.14 -4.23
N PRO A 129 0.83 10.96 -3.88
CA PRO A 129 1.44 9.69 -4.26
C PRO A 129 1.51 9.48 -5.78
N ALA A 130 0.48 9.90 -6.52
CA ALA A 130 0.43 9.75 -7.97
C ALA A 130 1.34 10.76 -8.65
N THR A 131 1.39 12.02 -8.19
CA THR A 131 2.34 13.00 -8.76
C THR A 131 3.80 12.59 -8.51
N CYS A 132 4.09 12.01 -7.35
CA CYS A 132 5.46 11.68 -6.96
C CYS A 132 5.94 10.28 -7.36
N GLY A 133 5.05 9.41 -7.85
CA GLY A 133 5.40 8.01 -8.08
C GLY A 133 5.67 7.27 -6.78
N LEU A 134 4.93 7.61 -5.73
CA LEU A 134 5.04 7.02 -4.40
C LEU A 134 3.83 6.15 -4.09
N CYS A 135 3.06 5.71 -5.10
CA CYS A 135 1.96 4.76 -4.89
C CYS A 135 2.43 3.42 -4.29
N VAL A 136 3.72 3.10 -4.47
CA VAL A 136 4.37 1.91 -3.90
C VAL A 136 5.24 2.26 -2.67
N ASN A 137 5.66 3.53 -2.52
CA ASN A 137 6.56 3.99 -1.46
C ASN A 137 5.87 4.74 -0.31
N GLY A 138 4.57 5.03 -0.42
CA GLY A 138 3.79 5.39 0.74
C GLY A 138 3.70 4.19 1.66
N THR A 139 3.80 4.42 2.97
CA THR A 139 3.60 3.43 4.04
C THR A 139 2.26 2.68 3.97
N CYS A 140 1.47 2.87 2.92
CA CYS A 140 0.33 2.08 2.56
C CYS A 140 0.29 1.76 1.06
N SER A 141 0.79 0.57 0.71
CA SER A 141 0.65 -0.02 -0.62
C SER A 141 0.24 -1.49 -0.49
N ASP A 142 -0.20 -2.07 -1.60
CA ASP A 142 -0.53 -3.48 -1.70
C ASP A 142 0.74 -4.22 -2.16
N ASN A 143 1.30 -5.06 -1.28
CA ASN A 143 2.53 -5.81 -1.49
C ASN A 143 2.34 -7.05 -2.39
N VAL A 144 1.10 -7.40 -2.71
CA VAL A 144 0.76 -8.54 -3.57
C VAL A 144 -0.23 -8.14 -4.65
N ALA A 145 -0.10 -8.75 -5.83
CA ALA A 145 -1.04 -8.55 -6.92
C ALA A 145 -2.41 -9.16 -6.58
N GLY A 146 -3.49 -8.54 -7.06
CA GLY A 146 -4.85 -9.06 -6.88
C GLY A 146 -5.53 -8.67 -5.55
N CYS A 147 -4.93 -7.80 -4.74
CA CYS A 147 -5.56 -7.27 -3.52
C CYS A 147 -6.97 -6.68 -3.75
N SER A 148 -7.22 -6.07 -4.91
CA SER A 148 -8.53 -5.53 -5.31
C SER A 148 -9.63 -6.59 -5.40
N SER A 149 -9.25 -7.84 -5.70
CA SER A 149 -10.17 -8.99 -5.76
C SER A 149 -10.38 -9.66 -4.40
N MET A 150 -9.55 -9.30 -3.41
CA MET A 150 -9.47 -9.93 -2.08
C MET A 150 -9.99 -9.02 -0.97
N VAL A 151 -10.59 -7.87 -1.32
CA VAL A 151 -11.09 -6.86 -0.36
C VAL A 151 -12.05 -7.45 0.68
N ALA A 152 -12.85 -8.45 0.33
CA ALA A 152 -13.76 -9.12 1.28
C ALA A 152 -13.03 -9.86 2.42
N LEU A 153 -11.75 -10.22 2.22
CA LEU A 153 -10.93 -10.87 3.24
C LEU A 153 -10.37 -9.86 4.27
N CYS A 154 -10.49 -8.57 4.01
CA CYS A 154 -10.12 -7.50 4.95
C CYS A 154 -10.99 -7.51 6.22
N GLU A 155 -12.19 -8.08 6.17
CA GLU A 155 -13.08 -8.24 7.33
C GLU A 155 -13.05 -9.67 7.90
N ASN A 156 -12.29 -10.56 7.27
CA ASN A 156 -12.20 -11.96 7.68
C ASN A 156 -11.15 -12.12 8.78
N ILE A 157 -11.57 -12.55 9.98
CA ILE A 157 -10.70 -12.67 11.16
C ILE A 157 -9.41 -13.49 10.92
N ASN A 158 -9.46 -14.50 10.05
CA ASN A 158 -8.31 -15.38 9.78
C ASN A 158 -7.29 -14.72 8.83
N TRP A 159 -7.75 -13.83 7.97
CA TRP A 159 -6.92 -13.15 6.96
C TRP A 159 -6.65 -11.69 7.27
N TYR A 160 -7.34 -11.14 8.27
CA TYR A 160 -7.26 -9.75 8.70
C TYR A 160 -5.81 -9.29 8.80
N THR A 161 -4.97 -9.96 9.60
CA THR A 161 -3.57 -9.57 9.81
C THR A 161 -2.70 -9.65 8.56
N TRP A 162 -2.90 -10.69 7.75
CA TRP A 162 -2.18 -10.88 6.49
C TRP A 162 -2.59 -9.82 5.46
N MET A 163 -3.89 -9.53 5.36
CA MET A 163 -4.45 -8.58 4.43
C MET A 163 -4.12 -7.14 4.83
N GLN A 164 -4.08 -6.82 6.13
CA GLN A 164 -3.57 -5.53 6.62
C GLN A 164 -2.09 -5.31 6.32
N THR A 165 -1.30 -6.38 6.17
CA THR A 165 0.15 -6.29 5.91
C THR A 165 0.45 -6.30 4.42
N ASN A 166 -0.28 -7.09 3.63
CA ASN A 166 0.01 -7.31 2.22
C ASN A 166 -0.93 -6.58 1.27
N CYS A 167 -2.09 -6.14 1.75
CA CYS A 167 -3.11 -5.45 0.96
C CYS A 167 -3.64 -4.23 1.74
N ALA A 168 -2.74 -3.52 2.42
CA ALA A 168 -3.07 -2.43 3.33
C ALA A 168 -3.88 -1.31 2.65
N ARG A 169 -3.63 -1.08 1.36
CA ARG A 169 -4.32 -0.08 0.55
C ARG A 169 -5.71 -0.57 0.15
N SER A 170 -5.83 -1.81 -0.33
CA SER A 170 -7.11 -2.43 -0.67
C SER A 170 -8.04 -2.64 0.54
N CYS A 171 -7.48 -2.86 1.74
CA CYS A 171 -8.27 -2.95 2.98
C CYS A 171 -8.64 -1.62 3.61
N GLY A 172 -8.12 -0.50 3.09
CA GLY A 172 -8.35 0.82 3.70
C GLY A 172 -7.75 0.97 5.10
N THR A 173 -6.77 0.14 5.45
CA THR A 173 -6.13 0.13 6.78
C THR A 173 -4.92 1.05 6.86
N CYS A 174 -4.77 1.90 5.84
CA CYS A 174 -3.82 2.99 5.76
C CYS A 174 -4.08 4.03 6.86
N THR A 175 -3.63 3.77 8.09
CA THR A 175 -3.43 4.83 9.07
C THR A 175 -2.04 5.41 8.89
N THR A 176 -1.96 6.72 8.77
CA THR A 176 -0.73 7.52 8.84
C THR A 176 0.24 6.95 9.85
N SER A 177 1.36 6.40 9.37
CA SER A 177 2.55 6.24 10.20
C SER A 177 3.10 7.66 10.42
N SER A 178 2.52 8.38 11.37
CA SER A 178 3.27 9.43 12.04
C SER A 178 4.44 8.76 12.72
N SER A 179 5.63 9.26 12.39
CA SER A 179 6.91 8.95 13.01
C SER A 179 6.79 8.31 14.40
N VAL A 180 7.10 7.01 14.49
CA VAL A 180 7.56 6.45 15.76
C VAL A 180 8.97 6.97 15.95
N THR A 181 9.06 8.22 16.38
CA THR A 181 10.26 8.73 17.03
C THR A 181 10.36 7.94 18.33
N THR A 182 11.33 7.04 18.38
CA THR A 182 11.87 6.46 19.59
C THR A 182 12.11 7.55 20.62
N THR A 183 11.11 7.76 21.48
CA THR A 183 11.24 8.54 22.70
C THR A 183 10.50 7.77 23.76
N SER A 184 11.27 7.04 24.55
CA SER A 184 10.85 6.49 25.82
C SER A 184 10.27 7.62 26.68
N SER A 185 8.94 7.73 26.73
CA SER A 185 8.25 8.46 27.80
C SER A 185 6.84 7.92 27.99
N THR A 186 6.79 6.98 28.93
CA THR A 186 5.67 6.62 29.83
C THR A 186 4.55 7.66 29.92
N SER A 187 3.63 7.66 28.97
CA SER A 187 2.33 8.32 29.13
C SER A 187 1.30 7.45 28.45
N CYS A 188 0.60 6.66 29.24
CA CYS A 188 -0.49 5.85 28.72
C CYS A 188 -1.75 6.70 28.61
N SER A 189 -2.26 6.83 27.39
CA SER A 189 -3.42 7.65 27.02
C SER A 189 -4.38 6.86 26.13
N ASN A 190 -5.58 7.39 25.93
CA ASN A 190 -6.51 6.86 24.95
C ASN A 190 -6.14 7.38 23.56
N ILE A 191 -6.02 6.48 22.60
CA ILE A 191 -5.79 6.78 21.18
C ILE A 191 -7.13 7.10 20.50
N ALA A 192 -8.20 6.44 20.91
CA ALA A 192 -9.55 6.65 20.39
C ALA A 192 -10.31 7.75 21.16
N SER A 193 -11.06 8.59 20.45
CA SER A 193 -11.86 9.68 21.03
C SER A 193 -13.17 9.20 21.70
N ASN A 194 -13.65 8.02 21.31
CA ASN A 194 -14.92 7.43 21.78
C ASN A 194 -14.75 6.42 22.92
N CYS A 195 -13.58 6.39 23.59
CA CYS A 195 -13.32 5.43 24.66
C CYS A 195 -14.32 5.56 25.83
N ALA A 196 -14.69 6.78 26.22
CA ALA A 196 -15.66 7.02 27.30
C ALA A 196 -17.04 6.40 27.01
N ALA A 197 -17.48 6.43 25.74
CA ALA A 197 -18.74 5.83 25.32
C ALA A 197 -18.69 4.29 25.25
N ASN A 198 -17.49 3.72 25.18
CA ASN A 198 -17.26 2.29 24.94
C ASN A 198 -16.60 1.57 26.12
N VAL A 199 -16.66 2.15 27.32
CA VAL A 199 -16.06 1.58 28.55
C VAL A 199 -16.59 0.18 28.87
N ALA A 200 -17.84 -0.13 28.50
CA ALA A 200 -18.44 -1.45 28.68
C ALA A 200 -17.72 -2.55 27.86
N LEU A 201 -17.04 -2.18 26.77
CA LEU A 201 -16.31 -3.11 25.91
C LEU A 201 -14.94 -3.48 26.45
N CYS A 202 -14.46 -2.82 27.50
CA CYS A 202 -13.14 -3.10 28.07
C CYS A 202 -12.98 -4.59 28.39
N ASN A 203 -13.94 -5.22 29.05
CA ASN A 203 -13.87 -6.64 29.44
C ASN A 203 -14.54 -7.60 28.45
N ASN A 204 -14.99 -7.12 27.29
CA ASN A 204 -15.55 -7.98 26.26
C ASN A 204 -14.42 -8.78 25.58
N SER A 205 -14.55 -10.10 25.47
CA SER A 205 -13.52 -10.99 24.93
C SER A 205 -13.09 -10.65 23.50
N VAL A 206 -14.02 -10.18 22.66
CA VAL A 206 -13.78 -9.83 21.26
C VAL A 206 -13.05 -8.48 21.17
N TYR A 207 -13.48 -7.51 21.97
CA TYR A 207 -12.91 -6.15 21.94
C TYR A 207 -11.77 -5.93 22.94
N TYR A 208 -11.39 -6.96 23.71
CA TYR A 208 -10.40 -6.86 24.77
C TYR A 208 -9.08 -6.30 24.26
N SER A 209 -8.56 -6.82 23.15
CA SER A 209 -7.30 -6.37 22.54
C SER A 209 -7.43 -4.94 21.99
N LEU A 210 -8.50 -4.67 21.23
CA LEU A 210 -8.78 -3.36 20.66
C LEU A 210 -8.87 -2.26 21.72
N MET A 211 -9.57 -2.54 22.82
CA MET A 211 -9.74 -1.63 23.96
C MET A 211 -8.47 -1.50 24.80
N THR A 212 -7.59 -2.52 24.81
CA THR A 212 -6.27 -2.43 25.46
C THR A 212 -5.34 -1.50 24.71
N THR A 213 -5.36 -1.56 23.37
CA THR A 213 -4.50 -0.72 22.54
C THR A 213 -5.02 0.71 22.44
N ASN A 214 -6.32 0.89 22.17
CA ASN A 214 -6.86 2.20 21.80
C ASN A 214 -7.46 2.99 22.96
N CYS A 215 -7.83 2.30 24.05
CA CYS A 215 -8.54 2.89 25.18
C CYS A 215 -7.89 2.50 26.51
N ALA A 216 -6.57 2.35 26.50
CA ALA A 216 -5.79 1.86 27.63
C ALA A 216 -6.07 2.64 28.92
N ALA A 217 -6.24 3.97 28.84
CA ALA A 217 -6.53 4.81 30.00
C ALA A 217 -7.97 4.63 30.50
N THR A 218 -8.95 4.65 29.60
CA THR A 218 -10.36 4.46 29.96
C THR A 218 -10.63 3.05 30.49
N CYS A 219 -9.91 2.04 30.02
CA CYS A 219 -10.01 0.67 30.51
C CYS A 219 -9.16 0.38 31.75
N GLY A 220 -8.47 1.38 32.31
CA GLY A 220 -7.64 1.20 33.49
C GLY A 220 -6.41 0.31 33.25
N ARG A 221 -5.94 0.22 32.01
CA ARG A 221 -4.82 -0.62 31.55
C ARG A 221 -3.51 0.14 31.46
N CYS A 222 -3.49 1.40 31.91
CA CYS A 222 -2.32 2.27 31.91
C CYS A 222 -1.24 1.95 32.94
N SER A 223 -1.18 0.72 33.40
CA SER A 223 -0.11 0.22 34.25
C SER A 223 0.79 -0.68 33.42
N SER A 224 1.75 -0.09 32.71
CA SER A 224 3.07 -0.73 32.60
C SER A 224 3.62 -0.77 34.03
N SER A 225 3.38 -1.89 34.71
CA SER A 225 3.75 -2.04 36.10
C SER A 225 5.28 -2.06 36.20
N THR A 226 5.88 -0.93 36.55
CA THR A 226 7.21 -0.92 37.17
C THR A 226 7.18 -1.62 38.54
N THR A 227 5.99 -1.97 39.05
CA THR A 227 5.81 -2.89 40.18
C THR A 227 5.06 -4.13 39.70
N CYS A 228 5.80 -5.10 39.16
CA CYS A 228 5.24 -6.42 38.98
C CYS A 228 5.13 -7.11 40.33
N THR A 229 3.94 -7.09 40.92
CA THR A 229 3.66 -7.73 42.20
C THR A 229 2.53 -8.74 42.05
N ASN A 230 2.49 -9.68 42.99
CA ASN A 230 1.35 -10.57 43.11
C ASN A 230 0.21 -9.82 43.80
N SER A 231 -0.96 -9.80 43.18
CA SER A 231 -2.18 -9.23 43.76
C SER A 231 -2.81 -10.15 44.81
N ASN A 232 -2.39 -11.42 44.87
CA ASN A 232 -2.92 -12.39 45.82
C ASN A 232 -1.80 -13.01 46.69
N ALA A 233 -2.04 -13.10 48.00
CA ALA A 233 -1.10 -13.70 48.94
C ALA A 233 -0.79 -15.18 48.65
N ASN A 234 -1.70 -15.88 47.97
CA ASN A 234 -1.55 -17.31 47.67
C ASN A 234 -0.75 -17.60 46.39
N CYS A 235 -0.18 -16.59 45.74
CA CYS A 235 0.48 -16.77 44.45
C CYS A 235 1.68 -17.73 44.46
N ALA A 236 2.43 -17.79 45.56
CA ALA A 236 3.51 -18.76 45.71
C ALA A 236 2.98 -20.21 45.68
N THR A 237 1.88 -20.47 46.37
CA THR A 237 1.21 -21.77 46.41
C THR A 237 0.54 -22.10 45.08
N TRP A 238 -0.14 -21.14 44.47
CA TRP A 238 -0.84 -21.36 43.20
C TRP A 238 0.10 -21.59 42.03
N ALA A 239 1.19 -20.83 41.94
CA ALA A 239 2.23 -21.04 40.93
C ALA A 239 2.82 -22.45 41.03
N SER A 240 3.12 -22.91 42.26
CA SER A 240 3.62 -24.26 42.52
C SER A 240 2.61 -25.36 42.19
N ASN A 241 1.31 -25.08 42.33
CA ASN A 241 0.21 -26.01 41.99
C ASN A 241 -0.25 -25.90 40.53
N GLY A 242 0.52 -25.25 39.65
CA GLY A 242 0.26 -25.24 38.21
C GLY A 242 -0.73 -24.18 37.72
N PHE A 243 -1.07 -23.17 38.55
CA PHE A 243 -1.93 -22.05 38.14
C PHE A 243 -1.43 -21.37 36.86
N CYS A 244 -0.12 -21.12 36.77
CA CYS A 244 0.50 -20.43 35.64
C CYS A 244 0.42 -21.24 34.33
N SER A 245 0.39 -22.57 34.42
CA SER A 245 0.35 -23.49 33.27
C SER A 245 -1.04 -24.03 32.97
N SER A 246 -2.04 -23.72 33.80
CA SER A 246 -3.42 -24.22 33.61
C SER A 246 -4.08 -23.65 32.34
N SER A 247 -4.90 -24.45 31.67
CA SER A 247 -5.76 -23.98 30.57
C SER A 247 -7.08 -23.37 31.08
N PHE A 248 -7.41 -23.58 32.35
CA PHE A 248 -8.64 -23.06 32.98
C PHE A 248 -8.61 -21.56 33.23
N TYR A 249 -7.43 -20.98 33.46
CA TYR A 249 -7.26 -19.54 33.66
C TYR A 249 -6.64 -18.90 32.42
N THR A 250 -7.21 -17.78 31.97
CA THR A 250 -6.66 -17.02 30.85
C THR A 250 -5.34 -16.35 31.23
N THR A 251 -4.49 -16.07 30.24
CA THR A 251 -3.22 -15.34 30.45
C THR A 251 -3.45 -13.98 31.13
N ALA A 252 -4.57 -13.32 30.86
CA ALA A 252 -4.96 -12.08 31.53
C ALA A 252 -5.29 -12.27 33.02
N GLN A 253 -6.01 -13.32 33.38
CA GLN A 253 -6.31 -13.65 34.78
C GLN A 253 -5.04 -14.03 35.56
N LYS A 254 -4.15 -14.82 34.93
CA LYS A 254 -2.85 -15.17 35.51
C LYS A 254 -2.00 -13.93 35.79
N ARG A 255 -1.97 -13.01 34.83
CA ARG A 255 -1.28 -11.71 34.97
C ARG A 255 -1.97 -10.80 36.01
N SER A 256 -3.29 -10.87 36.18
CA SER A 256 -4.00 -10.04 37.16
C SER A 256 -3.77 -10.50 38.61
N TYR A 257 -3.71 -11.82 38.86
CA TYR A 257 -3.57 -12.36 40.21
C TYR A 257 -2.12 -12.56 40.63
N CYS A 258 -1.30 -13.17 39.77
CA CYS A 258 0.03 -13.65 40.12
C CYS A 258 1.06 -13.28 39.04
N ALA A 259 1.07 -12.02 38.62
CA ALA A 259 1.93 -11.51 37.55
C ALA A 259 3.40 -11.93 37.72
N SER A 260 3.94 -11.68 38.91
CA SER A 260 5.34 -11.96 39.26
C SER A 260 5.58 -13.46 39.42
N SER A 261 4.73 -14.17 40.19
CA SER A 261 4.91 -15.61 40.40
C SER A 261 4.71 -16.46 39.14
N CYS A 262 4.06 -15.94 38.10
CA CYS A 262 3.90 -16.63 36.82
C CYS A 262 4.87 -16.16 35.73
N GLY A 263 5.80 -15.24 36.00
CA GLY A 263 6.74 -14.71 35.00
C GLY A 263 6.03 -14.09 33.79
N LEU A 264 4.84 -13.53 34.00
CA LEU A 264 4.05 -12.86 32.95
C LEU A 264 4.37 -11.36 32.83
N CYS A 265 5.39 -10.98 33.58
CA CYS A 265 6.26 -9.84 33.59
C CYS A 265 7.67 -10.42 33.86
#